data_AF-A0A6C0HZL5-F1
#
_entry.id   AF-A0A6C0HZL5-F1
#
_cell.length_a   1.000
_cell.length_b   1.000
_cell.length_c   1.000
_cell.angle_alpha   90.00
_cell.angle_beta   90.00
_cell.angle_gamma   90.00
#
_symmetry.space_group_name_H-M   'P 1'
#
loop_
_entity.id
_entity.type
_entity.pdbx_description
1 polymer ?
#
loop_
_entity_poly.entity_id
_entity_poly.type
_entity_poly.pdbx_seq_one_letter_code
_entity_poly.pdbx_strand_id
1 'polypeptide(L)'
;MIFPSETYHLQKYIYVFELTDNKFFLYSSFQKEDYQIKLEAELYYDYLKKYKIIGIIEKKLQKTPFDIDYYVKQYMYIYGIVNVRGGSYIEENLPDCKSKVLNEEFETVSDDKEKPREYMLQVILEEYKKKQLSKEKIEIEIEEITKKREQYRIEQAKLKNIKHLFIYGFESKIEWLKTQYIQKDINNNSRNEKYRELITQIKKLYLIYLQEFEISNELEEWEIYFKHPEFMFDSYMYLYEHSISMETVYKLCSRLIYLSHRMITRIQEYEFDISSYGYDIEWVFSIKLYLLNLLQNSRTI
;
A
#
# COMPACT_ATOMS: atom_id res chain seq x y z
N MET A 1 19.72 1.84 -56.30
CA MET A 1 19.08 3.03 -55.71
C MET A 1 20.05 3.58 -54.68
N ILE A 2 20.63 4.74 -54.95
CA ILE A 2 21.68 5.35 -54.14
C ILE A 2 20.99 5.99 -52.93
N PHE A 3 21.30 5.51 -51.72
CA PHE A 3 20.93 6.23 -50.50
C PHE A 3 21.82 7.46 -50.40
N PRO A 4 21.28 8.69 -50.31
CA PRO A 4 22.11 9.85 -50.08
C PRO A 4 22.68 9.76 -48.66
N SER A 5 24.00 9.63 -48.58
CA SER A 5 24.79 9.82 -47.38
C SER A 5 24.89 11.33 -47.09
N GLU A 6 23.90 11.89 -46.40
CA GLU A 6 24.04 13.19 -45.74
C GLU A 6 23.69 13.02 -44.27
N THR A 7 24.73 12.84 -43.45
CA THR A 7 24.68 12.95 -41.99
C THR A 7 24.40 14.40 -41.60
N TYR A 8 23.15 14.83 -41.78
CA TYR A 8 22.62 15.93 -40.99
C TYR A 8 22.60 15.45 -39.54
N HIS A 9 23.24 16.19 -38.64
CA HIS A 9 22.96 16.08 -37.21
C HIS A 9 21.53 16.62 -36.98
N LEU A 10 20.52 15.84 -37.40
CA LEU A 10 19.12 16.21 -37.24
C LEU A 10 18.81 16.18 -35.75
N GLN A 11 18.75 17.36 -35.16
CA GLN A 11 18.34 17.52 -33.77
C GLN A 11 16.88 17.05 -33.65
N LYS A 12 16.66 16.12 -32.73
CA LYS A 12 15.31 15.68 -32.35
C LYS A 12 14.75 16.61 -31.32
N TYR A 13 13.45 16.86 -31.44
CA TYR A 13 12.67 17.63 -30.49
C TYR A 13 11.49 16.81 -30.02
N ILE A 14 11.07 17.07 -28.79
CA ILE A 14 9.83 16.58 -28.21
C ILE A 14 8.83 17.72 -28.30
N TYR A 15 7.80 17.50 -29.08
CA TYR A 15 6.68 18.41 -29.26
C TYR A 15 5.55 18.01 -28.32
N VAL A 16 5.07 18.97 -27.55
CA VAL A 16 3.93 18.79 -26.65
C VAL A 16 2.70 19.33 -27.35
N PHE A 17 1.80 18.44 -27.71
CA PHE A 17 0.50 18.78 -28.29
C PHE A 17 -0.54 18.94 -27.21
N GLU A 18 -1.24 20.06 -27.23
CA GLU A 18 -2.52 20.21 -26.57
C GLU A 18 -3.60 19.67 -27.50
N LEU A 19 -4.44 18.80 -26.97
CA LEU A 19 -5.51 18.13 -27.69
C LEU A 19 -6.88 18.55 -27.15
N THR A 20 -7.93 18.20 -27.89
CA THR A 20 -9.31 18.27 -27.39
C THR A 20 -9.48 17.48 -26.08
N ASP A 21 -10.47 17.88 -25.28
CA ASP A 21 -10.81 17.27 -23.99
C ASP A 21 -9.72 17.41 -22.91
N ASN A 22 -8.94 18.50 -22.94
CA ASN A 22 -7.85 18.78 -21.98
C ASN A 22 -6.81 17.65 -21.90
N LYS A 23 -6.51 17.03 -23.05
CA LYS A 23 -5.53 15.96 -23.17
C LYS A 23 -4.24 16.48 -23.78
N PHE A 24 -3.14 15.78 -23.51
CA PHE A 24 -1.83 16.11 -24.03
C PHE A 24 -1.17 14.91 -24.69
N PHE A 25 -0.38 15.16 -25.72
CA PHE A 25 0.42 14.14 -26.37
C PHE A 25 1.83 14.63 -26.63
N LEU A 26 2.83 13.84 -26.22
CA LEU A 26 4.23 14.14 -26.45
C LEU A 26 4.76 13.30 -27.60
N TYR A 27 5.27 13.99 -28.62
CA TYR A 27 5.75 13.37 -29.85
C TYR A 27 7.21 13.74 -30.12
N SER A 28 8.06 12.73 -30.35
CA SER A 28 9.46 12.92 -30.73
C SER A 28 9.61 12.89 -32.25
N SER A 29 10.11 13.97 -32.84
CA SER A 29 10.45 14.01 -34.27
C SER A 29 11.63 14.94 -34.53
N PHE A 30 12.20 14.82 -35.72
CA PHE A 30 13.20 15.79 -36.19
C PHE A 30 12.56 17.16 -36.40
N GLN A 31 13.39 18.21 -36.41
CA GLN A 31 12.89 19.55 -36.69
C GLN A 31 12.27 19.64 -38.09
N LYS A 32 11.01 20.08 -38.13
CA LYS A 32 10.19 20.27 -39.32
C LYS A 32 9.23 21.44 -39.06
N GLU A 33 8.47 21.85 -40.07
CA GLU A 33 7.38 22.82 -39.91
C GLU A 33 6.23 22.22 -39.08
N ASP A 34 5.54 23.05 -38.29
CA ASP A 34 4.50 22.59 -37.36
C ASP A 34 3.41 21.76 -38.03
N TYR A 35 2.98 22.15 -39.24
CA TYR A 35 1.95 21.41 -39.98
C TYR A 35 2.42 20.00 -40.38
N GLN A 36 3.71 19.83 -40.69
CA GLN A 36 4.29 18.55 -41.08
C GLN A 36 4.34 17.62 -39.87
N ILE A 37 4.71 18.15 -38.71
CA ILE A 37 4.83 17.38 -37.47
C ILE A 37 3.43 16.94 -36.99
N LYS A 38 2.44 17.85 -37.03
CA LYS A 38 1.06 17.53 -36.69
C LYS A 38 0.52 16.42 -37.58
N LEU A 39 0.69 16.55 -38.90
CA LEU A 39 0.25 15.54 -39.88
C LEU A 39 0.96 14.20 -39.67
N GLU A 40 2.29 14.20 -39.50
CA GLU A 40 3.09 13.00 -39.23
C GLU A 40 2.59 12.26 -37.99
N ALA A 41 2.34 12.99 -36.91
CA ALA A 41 1.86 12.40 -35.66
C ALA A 41 0.43 11.84 -35.79
N GLU A 42 -0.49 12.58 -36.43
CA GLU A 42 -1.87 12.12 -36.66
C GLU A 42 -1.94 10.86 -37.52
N LEU A 43 -1.03 10.71 -38.48
CA LEU A 43 -0.92 9.51 -39.31
C LEU A 43 -0.42 8.30 -38.51
N TYR A 44 0.50 8.54 -37.57
CA TYR A 44 1.18 7.48 -36.83
C TYR A 44 0.38 6.97 -35.61
N TYR A 45 -0.34 7.84 -34.91
CA TYR A 45 -0.99 7.50 -33.65
C TYR A 45 -2.52 7.60 -33.72
N ASP A 46 -3.19 6.48 -33.48
CA ASP A 46 -4.66 6.43 -33.41
C ASP A 46 -5.23 7.32 -32.29
N TYR A 47 -4.46 7.53 -31.21
CA TYR A 47 -4.83 8.46 -30.14
C TYR A 47 -5.13 9.88 -30.66
N LEU A 48 -4.36 10.36 -31.65
CA LEU A 48 -4.52 11.68 -32.28
C LEU A 48 -5.63 11.71 -33.33
N LYS A 49 -6.09 10.54 -33.81
CA LYS A 49 -7.30 10.47 -34.64
C LYS A 49 -8.54 10.74 -33.79
N LYS A 50 -8.54 10.26 -32.53
CA LYS A 50 -9.61 10.45 -31.56
C LYS A 50 -9.60 11.84 -30.91
N TYR A 51 -8.45 12.29 -30.41
CA TYR A 51 -8.31 13.59 -29.76
C TYR A 51 -7.50 14.53 -30.66
N LYS A 52 -8.17 15.56 -31.20
CA LYS A 52 -7.59 16.42 -32.25
C LYS A 52 -6.61 17.41 -31.67
N ILE A 53 -5.52 17.68 -32.42
CA ILE A 53 -4.49 18.63 -32.01
C ILE A 53 -5.06 20.06 -32.11
N ILE A 54 -5.10 20.76 -30.98
CA ILE A 54 -5.42 22.19 -30.91
C ILE A 54 -4.16 22.98 -31.28
N GLY A 55 -3.03 22.65 -30.66
CA GLY A 55 -1.79 23.40 -30.81
C GLY A 55 -0.55 22.65 -30.33
N ILE A 56 0.62 23.19 -30.69
CA ILE A 56 1.90 22.82 -30.09
C ILE A 56 2.15 23.84 -28.98
N ILE A 57 2.13 23.41 -27.73
CA ILE A 57 2.29 24.30 -26.57
C ILE A 57 3.73 24.39 -26.10
N GLU A 58 4.54 23.37 -26.38
CA GLU A 58 5.95 23.36 -26.01
C GLU A 58 6.77 22.54 -27.00
N LYS A 59 8.02 22.96 -27.18
CA LYS A 59 9.05 22.24 -27.95
C LYS A 59 10.32 22.13 -27.10
N LYS A 60 10.75 20.91 -26.78
CA LYS A 60 11.96 20.65 -26.00
C LYS A 60 13.01 19.92 -26.82
N LEU A 61 14.28 20.28 -26.66
CA LEU A 61 15.38 19.54 -27.31
C LEU A 61 15.52 18.15 -26.68
N GLN A 62 15.55 17.11 -27.51
CA GLN A 62 15.79 15.75 -27.07
C GLN A 62 17.29 15.45 -27.08
N LYS A 63 17.88 15.30 -25.89
CA LYS A 63 19.29 14.96 -25.69
C LYS A 63 19.50 13.46 -25.70
N THR A 64 18.56 12.70 -25.13
CA THR A 64 18.63 11.23 -25.08
C THR A 64 17.31 10.59 -25.55
N PRO A 65 17.34 9.33 -26.01
CA PRO A 65 16.12 8.58 -26.30
C PRO A 65 15.15 8.47 -25.11
N PHE A 66 15.66 8.51 -23.88
CA PHE A 66 14.87 8.38 -22.66
C PHE A 66 14.14 9.66 -22.25
N ASP A 67 14.52 10.81 -22.81
CA ASP A 67 13.93 12.10 -22.45
C ASP A 67 12.43 12.14 -22.72
N ILE A 68 11.94 11.42 -23.75
CA ILE A 68 10.51 11.37 -24.06
C ILE A 68 9.70 10.79 -22.90
N ASP A 69 10.14 9.67 -22.34
CA ASP A 69 9.45 9.03 -21.22
C ASP A 69 9.57 9.88 -19.95
N TYR A 70 10.72 10.53 -19.73
CA TYR A 70 10.90 11.49 -18.66
C TYR A 70 9.88 12.64 -18.73
N TYR A 71 9.76 13.31 -19.88
CA TYR A 71 8.83 14.42 -20.03
C TYR A 71 7.38 13.95 -20.01
N VAL A 72 7.06 12.77 -20.55
CA VAL A 72 5.71 12.20 -20.45
C VAL A 72 5.32 12.02 -18.99
N LYS A 73 6.21 11.45 -18.16
CA LYS A 73 5.98 11.30 -16.71
C LYS A 73 5.80 12.65 -16.02
N GLN A 74 6.62 13.66 -16.34
CA GLN A 74 6.46 15.01 -15.78
C GLN A 74 5.08 15.60 -16.11
N TYR A 75 4.64 15.48 -17.36
CA TYR A 75 3.33 15.95 -17.78
C TYR A 75 2.20 15.14 -17.13
N MET A 76 2.34 13.83 -17.00
CA MET A 76 1.38 12.98 -16.28
C MET A 76 1.27 13.35 -14.79
N TYR A 77 2.36 13.76 -14.16
CA TYR A 77 2.35 14.24 -12.78
C TYR A 77 1.54 15.53 -12.64
N ILE A 78 1.69 16.47 -13.59
CA ILE A 78 1.01 17.77 -13.56
C ILE A 78 -0.46 17.68 -13.98
N TYR A 79 -0.75 16.98 -15.09
CA TYR A 79 -2.06 16.99 -15.74
C TYR A 79 -2.86 15.69 -15.51
N GLY A 80 -2.27 14.71 -14.82
CA GLY A 80 -2.87 13.41 -14.52
C GLY A 80 -2.51 12.33 -15.54
N ILE A 81 -2.27 11.12 -15.03
CA ILE A 81 -1.89 9.93 -15.83
C ILE A 81 -2.91 9.61 -16.92
N VAL A 82 -4.19 9.95 -16.73
CA VAL A 82 -5.26 9.66 -17.71
C VAL A 82 -5.23 10.64 -18.90
N ASN A 83 -4.59 11.79 -18.76
CA ASN A 83 -4.69 12.89 -19.72
C ASN A 83 -3.50 13.03 -20.66
N VAL A 84 -2.39 12.34 -20.39
CA VAL A 84 -1.13 12.53 -21.13
C VAL A 84 -0.67 11.23 -21.77
N ARG A 85 -0.30 11.24 -23.05
CA ARG A 85 0.26 10.08 -23.76
C ARG A 85 1.53 10.44 -24.53
N GLY A 86 2.35 9.45 -24.85
CA GLY A 86 3.59 9.62 -25.59
C GLY A 86 4.66 8.61 -25.17
N GLY A 87 5.74 8.51 -25.93
CA GLY A 87 6.86 7.60 -25.61
C GLY A 87 6.40 6.15 -25.41
N SER A 88 6.74 5.55 -24.26
CA SER A 88 6.36 4.20 -23.84
C SER A 88 4.93 4.08 -23.28
N TYR A 89 4.18 5.19 -23.27
CA TYR A 89 2.84 5.34 -22.69
C TYR A 89 1.84 5.85 -23.73
N ILE A 90 1.75 5.15 -24.86
CA ILE A 90 0.89 5.55 -25.99
C ILE A 90 -0.50 4.92 -25.93
N GLU A 91 -0.68 3.89 -25.10
CA GLU A 91 -1.93 3.14 -24.99
C GLU A 91 -3.04 4.02 -24.41
N GLU A 92 -4.20 4.08 -25.06
CA GLU A 92 -5.32 4.93 -24.60
C GLU A 92 -5.70 4.62 -23.15
N ASN A 93 -5.82 3.34 -22.81
CA ASN A 93 -5.97 2.88 -21.44
C ASN A 93 -4.66 2.23 -21.02
N LEU A 94 -3.97 2.85 -20.06
CA LEU A 94 -2.74 2.29 -19.52
C LEU A 94 -3.06 1.00 -18.75
N PRO A 95 -2.33 -0.10 -18.98
CA PRO A 95 -2.47 -1.31 -18.18
C PRO A 95 -2.30 -1.02 -16.69
N ASP A 96 -3.06 -1.72 -15.85
CA ASP A 96 -3.06 -1.55 -14.39
C ASP A 96 -1.66 -1.66 -13.77
N CYS A 97 -0.79 -2.51 -14.35
CA CYS A 97 0.60 -2.62 -13.89
C CYS A 97 1.41 -1.34 -14.13
N LYS A 98 1.24 -0.68 -15.29
CA LYS A 98 1.94 0.57 -15.62
C LYS A 98 1.38 1.74 -14.81
N SER A 99 0.06 1.84 -14.68
CA SER A 99 -0.58 2.91 -13.91
C SER A 99 -0.23 2.82 -12.42
N LYS A 100 -0.17 1.60 -11.86
CA LYS A 100 0.26 1.39 -10.47
C LYS A 100 1.70 1.83 -10.23
N VAL A 101 2.63 1.44 -11.10
CA VAL A 101 4.04 1.88 -10.98
C VAL A 101 4.17 3.39 -11.07
N LEU A 102 3.46 4.04 -12.01
CA LEU A 102 3.47 5.51 -12.13
C LEU A 102 2.91 6.19 -10.88
N ASN A 103 1.83 5.66 -10.30
CA ASN A 103 1.28 6.19 -9.05
C ASN A 103 2.26 6.03 -7.88
N GLU A 104 2.90 4.87 -7.75
CA GLU A 104 3.95 4.66 -6.74
C GLU A 104 5.13 5.63 -6.93
N GLU A 105 5.60 5.81 -8.18
CA GLU A 105 6.62 6.81 -8.50
C GLU A 105 6.18 8.23 -8.12
N PHE A 106 4.94 8.62 -8.44
CA PHE A 106 4.43 9.97 -8.15
C PHE A 106 4.18 10.19 -6.65
N GLU A 107 3.78 9.17 -5.90
CA GLU A 107 3.69 9.22 -4.45
C GLU A 107 5.06 9.54 -3.84
N THR A 108 6.14 8.89 -4.31
CA THR A 108 7.50 9.19 -3.82
C THR A 108 7.97 10.61 -4.14
N VAL A 109 7.45 11.22 -5.21
CA VAL A 109 7.78 12.60 -5.60
C VAL A 109 6.90 13.64 -4.88
N SER A 110 5.66 13.30 -4.58
CA SER A 110 4.66 14.20 -3.97
C SER A 110 4.73 14.31 -2.45
N ASP A 111 5.45 13.41 -1.79
CA ASP A 111 5.58 13.45 -0.34
C ASP A 111 6.59 14.52 0.11
N ASP A 112 6.05 15.72 0.34
CA ASP A 112 6.50 16.66 1.39
C ASP A 112 6.52 16.02 2.81
N LYS A 113 6.24 14.70 2.93
CA LYS A 113 6.28 13.92 4.17
C LYS A 113 7.66 13.37 4.50
N GLU A 114 8.64 13.47 3.60
CA GLU A 114 10.01 13.22 3.97
C GLU A 114 10.58 14.49 4.60
N LYS A 115 10.84 14.47 5.92
CA LYS A 115 12.12 15.04 6.35
C LYS A 115 13.15 14.23 5.56
N PRO A 116 13.87 14.81 4.59
CA PRO A 116 14.72 14.01 3.71
C PRO A 116 15.62 13.15 4.58
N ARG A 117 15.87 11.88 4.21
CA ARG A 117 16.86 11.05 4.93
C ARG A 117 18.17 11.80 5.16
N GLU A 118 18.51 12.72 4.25
CA GLU A 118 19.59 13.69 4.41
C GLU A 118 19.47 14.57 5.68
N TYR A 119 18.32 15.18 5.95
CA TYR A 119 18.09 15.95 7.18
C TYR A 119 18.18 15.06 8.43
N MET A 120 17.57 13.86 8.40
CA MET A 120 17.67 12.92 9.53
C MET A 120 19.11 12.47 9.78
N LEU A 121 19.88 12.23 8.71
CA LEU A 121 21.31 11.93 8.79
C LEU A 121 22.07 13.07 9.46
N GLN A 122 21.83 14.33 9.05
CA GLN A 122 22.46 15.50 9.65
C GLN A 122 22.17 15.59 11.16
N VAL A 123 20.92 15.35 11.57
CA VAL A 123 20.53 15.33 13.00
C VAL A 123 21.28 14.25 13.77
N ILE A 124 21.35 13.02 13.23
CA ILE A 124 22.08 11.90 13.86
C ILE A 124 23.58 12.22 13.99
N LEU A 125 24.20 12.76 12.93
CA LEU A 125 25.63 13.10 12.95
C LEU A 125 25.92 14.19 13.99
N GLU A 126 25.10 15.23 14.07
CA GLU A 126 25.26 16.28 15.07
C GLU A 126 25.01 15.79 16.50
N GLU A 127 24.07 14.84 16.70
CA GLU A 127 23.85 14.17 17.99
C GLU A 127 25.14 13.48 18.48
N TYR A 128 25.74 12.61 17.66
CA TYR A 128 26.91 11.84 18.07
C TYR A 128 28.21 12.65 18.09
N LYS A 129 28.31 13.71 17.29
CA LYS A 129 29.41 14.68 17.37
C LYS A 129 29.44 15.38 18.73
N LYS A 130 28.27 15.76 19.27
CA LYS A 130 28.15 16.42 20.58
C LYS A 130 28.40 15.46 21.75
N LYS A 131 28.00 14.19 21.63
CA LYS A 131 28.04 13.22 22.73
C LYS A 131 29.44 12.80 23.18
N GLN A 132 30.51 13.01 22.39
CA GLN A 132 31.90 12.61 22.69
C GLN A 132 32.02 11.29 23.51
N LEU A 133 31.53 10.19 22.94
CA LEU A 133 31.38 8.93 23.68
C LEU A 133 32.73 8.25 23.96
N SER A 134 32.86 7.65 25.16
CA SER A 134 33.91 6.68 25.49
C SER A 134 33.55 5.30 24.92
N LYS A 135 34.53 4.37 24.84
CA LYS A 135 34.29 3.01 24.30
C LYS A 135 33.17 2.27 25.05
N GLU A 136 33.20 2.29 26.38
CA GLU A 136 32.16 1.68 27.21
C GLU A 136 30.77 2.28 26.95
N LYS A 137 30.67 3.60 26.73
CA LYS A 137 29.39 4.25 26.41
C LYS A 137 28.88 3.92 25.01
N ILE A 138 29.78 3.65 24.05
CA ILE A 138 29.41 3.20 22.71
C ILE A 138 28.77 1.81 22.78
N GLU A 139 29.37 0.89 23.56
CA GLU A 139 28.84 -0.47 23.73
C GLU A 139 27.44 -0.47 24.34
N ILE A 140 27.23 0.32 25.39
CA ILE A 140 25.91 0.49 26.02
C ILE A 140 24.88 1.03 25.02
N GLU A 141 25.23 2.06 24.24
CA GLU A 141 24.32 2.65 23.26
C GLU A 141 23.98 1.67 22.12
N ILE A 142 24.95 0.86 21.66
CA ILE A 142 24.71 -0.20 20.67
C ILE A 142 23.69 -1.21 21.21
N GLU A 143 23.86 -1.65 22.46
CA GLU A 143 22.94 -2.60 23.10
C GLU A 143 21.53 -2.01 23.23
N GLU A 144 21.41 -0.77 23.70
CA GLU A 144 20.12 -0.08 23.85
C GLU A 144 19.39 0.08 22.51
N ILE A 145 20.09 0.50 21.46
CA ILE A 145 19.51 0.66 20.12
C ILE A 145 19.11 -0.69 19.54
N THR A 146 19.95 -1.72 19.72
CA THR A 146 19.64 -3.08 19.23
C THR A 146 18.39 -3.62 19.91
N LYS A 147 18.25 -3.42 21.23
CA LYS A 147 17.07 -3.82 21.99
C LYS A 147 15.81 -3.10 21.50
N LYS A 148 15.86 -1.77 21.31
CA LYS A 148 14.74 -0.98 20.80
C LYS A 148 14.34 -1.40 19.38
N ARG A 149 15.32 -1.68 18.51
CA ARG A 149 15.09 -2.18 17.15
C ARG A 149 14.39 -3.53 17.16
N GLU A 150 14.79 -4.44 18.04
CA GLU A 150 14.16 -5.75 18.15
C GLU A 150 12.72 -5.65 18.67
N GLN A 151 12.47 -4.80 19.67
CA GLN A 151 11.11 -4.51 20.16
C GLN A 151 10.20 -4.01 19.04
N TYR A 152 10.67 -3.02 18.26
CA TYR A 152 9.95 -2.51 17.09
C TYR A 152 9.63 -3.61 16.07
N ARG A 153 10.59 -4.49 15.77
CA ARG A 153 10.39 -5.60 14.82
C ARG A 153 9.38 -6.63 15.33
N ILE A 154 9.41 -6.93 16.62
CA ILE A 154 8.41 -7.81 17.25
C ILE A 154 7.02 -7.20 17.12
N GLU A 155 6.84 -5.92 17.46
CA GLU A 155 5.56 -5.22 17.33
C GLU A 155 5.07 -5.18 15.87
N GLN A 156 5.96 -4.91 14.92
CA GLN A 156 5.64 -4.98 13.48
C GLN A 156 5.20 -6.38 13.05
N ALA A 157 5.89 -7.42 13.51
CA ALA A 157 5.55 -8.80 13.18
C ALA A 157 4.17 -9.17 13.74
N LYS A 158 3.85 -8.76 14.97
CA LYS A 158 2.54 -8.94 15.59
C LYS A 158 1.44 -8.21 14.82
N LEU A 159 1.65 -6.93 14.51
CA LEU A 159 0.69 -6.15 13.71
C LEU A 159 0.42 -6.82 12.36
N LYS A 160 1.48 -7.23 11.66
CA LYS A 160 1.37 -7.90 10.36
C LYS A 160 0.59 -9.21 10.47
N ASN A 161 0.88 -10.03 11.48
CA ASN A 161 0.18 -11.29 11.73
C ASN A 161 -1.32 -11.06 11.96
N ILE A 162 -1.67 -10.13 12.86
CA ILE A 162 -3.06 -9.82 13.19
C ILE A 162 -3.79 -9.25 11.97
N LYS A 163 -3.23 -8.27 11.26
CA LYS A 163 -3.85 -7.67 10.07
C LYS A 163 -4.08 -8.67 8.94
N HIS A 164 -3.15 -9.59 8.72
CA HIS A 164 -3.29 -10.61 7.67
C HIS A 164 -4.46 -11.57 7.97
N LEU A 165 -4.70 -11.86 9.25
CA LEU A 165 -5.70 -12.83 9.67
C LEU A 165 -7.05 -12.19 10.01
N PHE A 166 -7.06 -10.91 10.39
CA PHE A 166 -8.26 -10.16 10.77
C PHE A 166 -9.05 -9.73 9.54
N ILE A 167 -10.37 -9.91 9.60
CA ILE A 167 -11.26 -9.68 8.47
C ILE A 167 -12.19 -8.53 8.83
N TYR A 168 -12.00 -7.41 8.13
CA TYR A 168 -12.88 -6.25 8.25
C TYR A 168 -14.31 -6.60 7.84
N GLY A 169 -15.30 -5.96 8.49
CA GLY A 169 -16.72 -6.21 8.23
C GLY A 169 -17.27 -7.49 8.85
N PHE A 170 -16.60 -8.04 9.87
CA PHE A 170 -17.09 -9.21 10.62
C PHE A 170 -18.49 -9.00 11.22
N GLU A 171 -18.79 -7.80 11.72
CA GLU A 171 -20.11 -7.41 12.24
C GLU A 171 -21.22 -7.65 11.22
N SER A 172 -21.03 -7.24 9.97
CA SER A 172 -22.00 -7.42 8.90
C SER A 172 -22.31 -8.90 8.63
N LYS A 173 -21.35 -9.80 8.87
CA LYS A 173 -21.54 -11.25 8.71
C LYS A 173 -22.28 -11.85 9.89
N ILE A 174 -22.04 -11.36 11.10
CA ILE A 174 -22.83 -11.71 12.29
C ILE A 174 -24.27 -11.19 12.14
N GLU A 175 -24.46 -10.00 11.59
CA GLU A 175 -25.78 -9.45 11.32
C GLU A 175 -26.52 -10.26 10.26
N TRP A 176 -25.82 -10.65 9.17
CA TRP A 176 -26.35 -11.60 8.21
C TRP A 176 -26.83 -12.89 8.89
N LEU A 177 -26.04 -13.48 9.78
CA LEU A 177 -26.42 -14.70 10.50
C LEU A 177 -27.74 -14.53 11.27
N LYS A 178 -27.90 -13.42 12.01
CA LYS A 178 -29.14 -13.12 12.75
C LYS A 178 -30.38 -13.05 11.85
N THR A 179 -30.22 -12.56 10.62
CA THR A 179 -31.33 -12.45 9.65
C THR A 179 -31.75 -13.81 9.06
N GLN A 180 -30.90 -14.84 9.11
CA GLN A 180 -31.18 -16.14 8.47
C GLN A 180 -32.27 -16.96 9.15
N TYR A 181 -32.57 -16.69 10.43
CA TYR A 181 -33.71 -17.29 11.13
C TYR A 181 -35.06 -16.96 10.46
N ILE A 182 -35.13 -15.84 9.74
CA ILE A 182 -36.35 -15.33 9.11
C ILE A 182 -36.61 -15.99 7.74
N GLN A 183 -35.56 -16.49 7.06
CA GLN A 183 -35.63 -16.98 5.68
C GLN A 183 -35.64 -18.52 5.62
N LYS A 184 -36.84 -19.09 5.49
CA LYS A 184 -37.12 -20.54 5.43
C LYS A 184 -36.78 -21.23 4.10
N ASP A 185 -35.72 -20.80 3.41
CA ASP A 185 -35.33 -21.45 2.15
C ASP A 185 -34.15 -22.40 2.38
N ILE A 186 -34.43 -23.70 2.26
CA ILE A 186 -33.59 -24.82 2.71
C ILE A 186 -32.50 -25.18 1.67
N ASN A 187 -32.57 -24.67 0.45
CA ASN A 187 -31.72 -25.13 -0.65
C ASN A 187 -31.03 -24.01 -1.44
N ASN A 188 -30.29 -23.15 -0.74
CA ASN A 188 -29.44 -22.16 -1.40
C ASN A 188 -27.95 -22.47 -1.14
N ASN A 189 -27.25 -23.03 -2.13
CA ASN A 189 -25.81 -23.32 -2.05
C ASN A 189 -24.98 -22.10 -1.61
N SER A 190 -25.42 -20.88 -1.99
CA SER A 190 -24.77 -19.63 -1.57
C SER A 190 -24.89 -19.37 -0.07
N ARG A 191 -25.99 -19.78 0.57
CA ARG A 191 -26.19 -19.65 2.02
C ARG A 191 -25.23 -20.55 2.79
N ASN A 192 -25.05 -21.79 2.33
CA ASN A 192 -24.14 -22.76 2.95
C ASN A 192 -22.68 -22.32 2.84
N GLU A 193 -22.28 -21.73 1.71
CA GLU A 193 -20.94 -21.20 1.51
C GLU A 193 -20.65 -20.02 2.45
N LYS A 194 -21.56 -19.03 2.52
CA LYS A 194 -21.46 -17.89 3.46
C LYS A 194 -21.39 -18.33 4.92
N TYR A 195 -22.16 -19.35 5.29
CA TYR A 195 -22.12 -19.91 6.64
C TYR A 195 -20.76 -20.55 6.96
N ARG A 196 -20.24 -21.41 6.07
CA ARG A 196 -18.92 -22.04 6.24
C ARG A 196 -17.80 -21.00 6.33
N GLU A 197 -17.89 -19.95 5.52
CA GLU A 197 -16.97 -18.83 5.58
C GLU A 197 -17.02 -18.16 6.97
N LEU A 198 -18.21 -17.82 7.47
CA LEU A 198 -18.37 -17.21 8.79
C LEU A 198 -17.80 -18.08 9.92
N ILE A 199 -18.09 -19.38 9.92
CA ILE A 199 -17.58 -20.33 10.92
C ILE A 199 -16.05 -20.38 10.91
N THR A 200 -15.44 -20.38 9.72
CA THR A 200 -13.99 -20.33 9.57
C THR A 200 -13.41 -19.03 10.15
N GLN A 201 -14.13 -17.91 9.99
CA GLN A 201 -13.70 -16.61 10.50
C GLN A 201 -13.81 -16.50 12.01
N ILE A 202 -14.88 -17.04 12.60
CA ILE A 202 -15.04 -17.11 14.06
C ILE A 202 -13.86 -17.87 14.69
N LYS A 203 -13.53 -19.04 14.13
CA LYS A 203 -12.38 -19.85 14.60
C LYS A 203 -11.07 -19.10 14.49
N LYS A 204 -10.82 -18.43 13.36
CA LYS A 204 -9.61 -17.60 13.17
C LYS A 204 -9.56 -16.45 14.17
N LEU A 205 -10.66 -15.72 14.34
CA LEU A 205 -10.77 -14.63 15.29
C LEU A 205 -10.42 -15.09 16.71
N TYR A 206 -10.98 -16.23 17.13
CA TYR A 206 -10.71 -16.79 18.45
C TYR A 206 -9.24 -17.23 18.61
N LEU A 207 -8.65 -17.87 17.60
CA LEU A 207 -7.24 -18.27 17.64
C LEU A 207 -6.31 -17.06 17.79
N ILE A 208 -6.57 -15.97 17.07
CA ILE A 208 -5.79 -14.74 17.20
C ILE A 208 -6.00 -14.12 18.58
N TYR A 209 -7.24 -14.12 19.08
CA TYR A 209 -7.56 -13.59 20.40
C TYR A 209 -6.73 -14.28 21.49
N LEU A 210 -6.60 -15.61 21.44
CA LEU A 210 -5.78 -16.37 22.40
C LEU A 210 -4.28 -16.08 22.33
N GLN A 211 -3.79 -15.58 21.20
CA GLN A 211 -2.38 -15.17 21.06
C GLN A 211 -2.10 -13.82 21.72
N GLU A 212 -3.12 -12.95 21.82
CA GLU A 212 -2.97 -11.55 22.20
C GLU A 212 -3.56 -11.22 23.58
N PHE A 213 -4.44 -12.09 24.11
CA PHE A 213 -5.17 -11.83 25.34
C PHE A 213 -5.24 -13.07 26.22
N GLU A 214 -5.15 -12.85 27.52
CA GLU A 214 -5.57 -13.84 28.52
C GLU A 214 -7.10 -13.96 28.50
N ILE A 215 -7.61 -15.18 28.63
CA ILE A 215 -9.05 -15.43 28.69
C ILE A 215 -9.56 -14.88 30.02
N SER A 216 -10.50 -13.93 29.97
CA SER A 216 -11.22 -13.48 31.15
C SER A 216 -12.25 -14.51 31.58
N ASN A 217 -12.55 -14.62 32.88
CA ASN A 217 -13.58 -15.51 33.44
C ASN A 217 -14.93 -15.41 32.70
N GLU A 218 -15.34 -14.22 32.23
CA GLU A 218 -16.60 -14.04 31.47
C GLU A 218 -16.64 -14.75 30.10
N LEU A 219 -15.48 -15.05 29.51
CA LEU A 219 -15.36 -15.70 28.21
C LEU A 219 -15.12 -17.21 28.33
N GLU A 220 -14.68 -17.70 29.50
CA GLU A 220 -14.48 -19.13 29.75
C GLU A 220 -15.78 -19.93 29.55
N GLU A 221 -16.92 -19.38 30.00
CA GLU A 221 -18.24 -20.00 29.80
C GLU A 221 -18.62 -20.19 28.32
N TRP A 222 -18.00 -19.42 27.42
CA TRP A 222 -18.30 -19.40 25.99
C TRP A 222 -17.20 -20.03 25.14
N GLU A 223 -16.08 -20.46 25.75
CA GLU A 223 -14.90 -20.99 25.05
C GLU A 223 -15.25 -22.13 24.10
N ILE A 224 -16.08 -23.07 24.55
CA ILE A 224 -16.50 -24.22 23.74
C ILE A 224 -17.16 -23.75 22.43
N TYR A 225 -17.97 -22.68 22.50
CA TYR A 225 -18.67 -22.14 21.34
C TYR A 225 -17.78 -21.25 20.46
N PHE A 226 -16.68 -20.70 20.96
CA PHE A 226 -15.69 -20.02 20.12
C PHE A 226 -14.79 -21.01 19.38
N LYS A 227 -14.44 -22.11 20.05
CA LYS A 227 -13.63 -23.19 19.48
C LYS A 227 -14.42 -24.06 18.50
N HIS A 228 -15.68 -24.31 18.81
CA HIS A 228 -16.62 -25.14 18.04
C HIS A 228 -17.96 -24.41 17.83
N PRO A 229 -17.97 -23.29 17.08
CA PRO A 229 -19.16 -22.49 16.83
C PRO A 229 -20.29 -23.26 16.14
N GLU A 230 -19.97 -24.34 15.44
CA GLU A 230 -20.93 -25.26 14.84
C GLU A 230 -21.93 -25.84 15.86
N PHE A 231 -21.51 -26.11 17.10
CA PHE A 231 -22.41 -26.68 18.12
C PHE A 231 -23.64 -25.81 18.40
N MET A 232 -23.47 -24.49 18.34
CA MET A 232 -24.59 -23.56 18.49
C MET A 232 -25.22 -23.22 17.16
N PHE A 233 -24.41 -22.89 16.16
CA PHE A 233 -24.94 -22.32 14.92
C PHE A 233 -25.48 -23.36 13.93
N ASP A 234 -25.04 -24.62 13.95
CA ASP A 234 -25.64 -25.66 13.09
C ASP A 234 -27.08 -25.92 13.51
N SER A 235 -27.31 -25.99 14.82
CA SER A 235 -28.66 -26.12 15.39
C SER A 235 -29.53 -24.93 14.99
N TYR A 236 -28.98 -23.71 15.07
CA TYR A 236 -29.68 -22.49 14.65
C TYR A 236 -29.95 -22.41 13.14
N MET A 237 -29.04 -22.92 12.31
CA MET A 237 -29.11 -22.80 10.85
C MET A 237 -29.91 -23.92 10.18
N TYR A 238 -29.89 -25.14 10.74
CA TYR A 238 -30.41 -26.34 10.09
C TYR A 238 -31.48 -27.08 10.89
N LEU A 239 -31.51 -26.96 12.22
CA LEU A 239 -32.46 -27.68 13.07
C LEU A 239 -33.63 -26.77 13.49
N TYR A 240 -34.83 -27.14 13.06
CA TYR A 240 -36.06 -26.36 13.25
C TYR A 240 -36.66 -26.42 14.66
N GLU A 241 -36.05 -27.16 15.59
CA GLU A 241 -36.64 -27.45 16.90
C GLU A 241 -36.04 -26.62 18.05
N HIS A 242 -36.88 -26.38 19.07
CA HIS A 242 -36.71 -25.50 20.23
C HIS A 242 -35.56 -25.82 21.21
N SER A 243 -34.47 -26.48 20.76
CA SER A 243 -33.39 -26.90 21.66
C SER A 243 -32.48 -25.77 22.12
N ILE A 244 -32.36 -24.68 21.34
CA ILE A 244 -31.52 -23.52 21.70
C ILE A 244 -32.36 -22.25 21.72
N SER A 245 -32.32 -21.53 22.85
CA SER A 245 -32.95 -20.21 22.98
C SER A 245 -32.30 -19.21 22.01
N MET A 246 -33.13 -18.50 21.25
CA MET A 246 -32.70 -17.36 20.42
C MET A 246 -31.85 -16.37 21.22
N GLU A 247 -32.21 -16.16 22.49
CA GLU A 247 -31.47 -15.29 23.40
C GLU A 247 -30.01 -15.74 23.55
N THR A 248 -29.75 -17.04 23.64
CA THR A 248 -28.40 -17.61 23.75
C THR A 248 -27.59 -17.36 22.48
N VAL A 249 -28.20 -17.53 21.29
CA VAL A 249 -27.57 -17.24 20.00
C VAL A 249 -27.21 -15.76 19.88
N TYR A 250 -28.13 -14.87 20.25
CA TYR A 250 -27.87 -13.43 20.27
C TYR A 250 -26.74 -13.07 21.26
N LYS A 251 -26.71 -13.67 22.45
CA LYS A 251 -25.62 -13.48 23.42
C LYS A 251 -24.28 -13.90 22.84
N LEU A 252 -24.19 -15.07 22.20
CA LEU A 252 -22.95 -15.52 21.54
C LEU A 252 -22.53 -14.54 20.42
N CYS A 253 -23.47 -14.10 19.58
CA CYS A 253 -23.20 -13.12 18.53
C CYS A 253 -22.64 -11.81 19.10
N SER A 254 -23.24 -11.29 20.18
CA SER A 254 -22.75 -10.09 20.86
C SER A 254 -21.34 -10.28 21.43
N ARG A 255 -21.03 -11.46 21.99
CA ARG A 255 -19.68 -11.77 22.48
C ARG A 255 -18.66 -11.88 21.33
N LEU A 256 -19.03 -12.46 20.19
CA LEU A 256 -18.18 -12.50 18.99
C LEU A 256 -17.88 -11.10 18.44
N ILE A 257 -18.88 -10.20 18.42
CA ILE A 257 -18.69 -8.80 18.05
C ILE A 257 -17.73 -8.11 19.03
N TYR A 258 -17.90 -8.34 20.33
CA TYR A 258 -17.00 -7.82 21.35
C TYR A 258 -15.55 -8.29 21.14
N LEU A 259 -15.32 -9.58 20.85
CA LEU A 259 -13.99 -10.10 20.52
C LEU A 259 -13.40 -9.39 19.28
N SER A 260 -14.22 -9.17 18.25
CA SER A 260 -13.81 -8.43 17.06
C SER A 260 -13.40 -7.00 17.37
N HIS A 261 -14.16 -6.28 18.20
CA HIS A 261 -13.81 -4.92 18.64
C HIS A 261 -12.51 -4.88 19.42
N ARG A 262 -12.31 -5.82 20.36
CA ARG A 262 -11.06 -5.95 21.11
C ARG A 262 -9.86 -6.15 20.19
N MET A 263 -10.02 -6.94 19.13
CA MET A 263 -8.97 -7.11 18.11
C MET A 263 -8.70 -5.82 17.34
N ILE A 264 -9.73 -5.08 16.93
CA ILE A 264 -9.56 -3.78 16.25
C ILE A 264 -8.79 -2.81 17.14
N THR A 265 -9.16 -2.70 18.42
CA THR A 265 -8.44 -1.86 19.38
C THR A 265 -6.99 -2.29 19.51
N ARG A 266 -6.71 -3.60 19.59
CA ARG A 266 -5.32 -4.10 19.63
C ARG A 266 -4.52 -3.76 18.37
N ILE A 267 -5.13 -3.83 17.19
CA ILE A 267 -4.50 -3.39 15.93
C ILE A 267 -4.14 -1.91 16.01
N GLN A 268 -5.08 -1.07 16.47
CA GLN A 268 -4.87 0.37 16.61
C GLN A 268 -3.78 0.70 17.64
N GLU A 269 -3.72 -0.03 18.75
CA GLU A 269 -2.64 0.08 19.74
C GLU A 269 -1.28 -0.23 19.10
N TYR A 270 -1.14 -1.33 18.36
CA TYR A 270 0.11 -1.64 17.66
C TYR A 270 0.46 -0.59 16.59
N GLU A 271 -0.53 -0.09 15.84
CA GLU A 271 -0.30 0.99 14.86
C GLU A 271 0.21 2.26 15.55
N PHE A 272 -0.38 2.61 16.69
CA PHE A 272 0.05 3.73 17.50
C PHE A 272 1.48 3.53 18.04
N ASP A 273 1.76 2.39 18.67
CA ASP A 273 3.07 2.05 19.21
C ASP A 273 4.15 2.13 18.14
N ILE A 274 3.94 1.48 16.98
CA ILE A 274 4.86 1.52 15.83
C ILE A 274 5.06 2.95 15.32
N SER A 275 3.99 3.74 15.22
CA SER A 275 4.10 5.14 14.77
C SER A 275 4.86 6.04 15.76
N SER A 276 4.81 5.71 17.05
CA SER A 276 5.45 6.50 18.13
C SER A 276 6.98 6.49 18.06
N TYR A 277 7.57 5.47 17.42
CA TYR A 277 9.00 5.41 17.15
C TYR A 277 9.48 6.50 16.18
N GLY A 278 8.59 7.01 15.33
CA GLY A 278 8.88 8.05 14.35
C GLY A 278 9.12 7.52 12.93
N TYR A 279 9.32 8.48 12.02
CA TYR A 279 9.45 8.21 10.58
C TYR A 279 10.72 7.43 10.25
N ASP A 280 10.58 6.38 9.43
CA ASP A 280 11.68 5.54 8.92
C ASP A 280 12.66 5.04 10.02
N ILE A 281 12.12 4.68 11.18
CA ILE A 281 12.92 4.34 12.36
C ILE A 281 13.87 3.16 12.12
N GLU A 282 13.50 2.19 11.28
CA GLU A 282 14.34 1.04 10.95
C GLU A 282 15.64 1.49 10.24
N TRP A 283 15.55 2.48 9.36
CA TRP A 283 16.70 3.12 8.74
C TRP A 283 17.51 3.91 9.77
N VAL A 284 16.84 4.69 10.62
CA VAL A 284 17.51 5.45 11.71
C VAL A 284 18.32 4.54 12.62
N PHE A 285 17.75 3.42 13.09
CA PHE A 285 18.47 2.43 13.90
C PHE A 285 19.68 1.88 13.15
N SER A 286 19.52 1.54 11.87
CA SER A 286 20.60 1.00 11.04
C SER A 286 21.77 1.98 10.90
N ILE A 287 21.48 3.27 10.67
CA ILE A 287 22.50 4.32 10.56
C ILE A 287 23.19 4.57 11.91
N LYS A 288 22.43 4.66 13.01
CA LYS A 288 23.01 4.87 14.34
C LYS A 288 23.97 3.73 14.71
N LEU A 289 23.56 2.48 14.50
CA LEU A 289 24.41 1.31 14.74
C LEU A 289 25.66 1.32 13.85
N TYR A 290 25.51 1.65 12.56
CA TYR A 290 26.65 1.76 11.65
C TYR A 290 27.66 2.81 12.11
N LEU A 291 27.18 3.99 12.50
CA LEU A 291 28.04 5.08 12.99
C LEU A 291 28.76 4.68 14.29
N LEU A 292 28.06 4.08 15.25
CA LEU A 292 28.65 3.62 16.51
C LEU A 292 29.73 2.56 16.28
N ASN A 293 29.48 1.61 15.38
CA ASN A 293 30.49 0.62 14.98
C ASN A 293 31.72 1.27 14.33
N LEU A 294 31.53 2.29 13.48
CA LEU A 294 32.66 3.05 12.94
C LEU A 294 33.46 3.76 14.04
N LEU A 295 32.79 4.41 14.99
CA LEU A 295 33.43 5.10 16.10
C LEU A 295 34.18 4.15 17.06
N GLN A 296 33.67 2.93 17.22
CA GLN A 296 34.33 1.87 17.99
C GLN A 296 35.64 1.43 17.32
N ASN A 297 35.62 1.28 15.99
CA ASN A 297 36.75 0.81 15.19
C ASN A 297 37.81 1.89 14.89
N SER A 298 37.41 3.16 14.74
CA SER A 298 38.28 4.26 14.30
C SER A 298 39.24 4.81 15.38
N ARG A 299 39.24 4.26 16.60
CA ARG A 299 40.18 4.62 17.69
C ARG A 299 41.15 3.48 18.03
N THR A 300 41.53 2.70 17.02
CA THR A 300 42.45 1.55 17.14
C THR A 300 43.68 1.69 16.22
N ILE A 301 44.09 2.92 15.91
CA ILE A 301 45.37 3.25 15.28
C ILE A 301 46.09 4.25 16.17
#